data_AF-A0A554LUT1-F1
#
_entry.id   AF-A0A554LUT1-F1
#
_cell.length_a   1.000
_cell.length_b   1.000
_cell.length_c   1.000
_cell.angle_alpha   90.00
_cell.angle_beta   90.00
_cell.angle_gamma   90.00
#
_symmetry.space_group_name_H-M   'P 1'
#
loop_
_entity.id
_entity.type
_entity.pdbx_description
1 polymer ?
#
loop_
_entity_poly.entity_id
_entity_poly.type
_entity_poly.pdbx_seq_one_letter_code
_entity_poly.pdbx_strand_id
1 'polypeptide(L)'
;MLHPRNILKGKIVQILITIVVLFFGLYLACPTFRDYLSEQKIDANFVLGFLTVITLMVSIWQNTKDRKLTYNMNVWESVRDNGLAIISKLIAIRQKSDIIVKTLKSHHEAIKNKQVFMDFNDTLSKRDIDDGFQIVTAYADTYFREECEGWNEMLNKLSTMATDNINVIKNYQINLHLIMSGTNFTNPTLDKLDEIIANAEKTDKEIGEITGEMRNKIIEKTNSISDKIKNNL
;
A
#
# COMPACT_ATOMS: atom_id res chain seq x y z
N MET A 1 15.61 5.61 7.71
CA MET A 1 16.58 5.18 8.73
C MET A 1 16.80 6.33 9.72
N LEU A 2 16.60 6.10 11.03
CA LEU A 2 16.78 7.14 12.06
C LEU A 2 18.26 7.35 12.37
N HIS A 3 18.73 8.60 12.32
CA HIS A 3 20.07 8.96 12.75
C HIS A 3 20.20 8.78 14.29
N PRO A 4 21.25 8.09 14.78
CA PRO A 4 21.47 7.85 16.22
C PRO A 4 21.57 9.14 17.06
N ARG A 5 21.87 10.28 16.43
CA ARG A 5 21.90 11.61 17.06
C ARG A 5 20.58 12.03 17.71
N ASN A 6 19.42 11.68 17.16
CA ASN A 6 18.12 12.13 17.70
C ASN A 6 17.66 11.30 18.91
N ILE A 7 18.04 10.03 18.98
CA ILE A 7 17.76 9.15 20.13
C ILE A 7 18.60 9.60 21.34
N LEU A 8 19.84 10.02 21.10
CA LEU A 8 20.74 10.54 22.14
C LEU A 8 20.20 11.84 22.77
N LYS A 9 19.64 12.75 21.95
CA LYS A 9 19.06 14.03 22.43
C LYS A 9 17.88 13.84 23.37
N GLY A 10 16.96 12.92 23.08
CA GLY A 10 15.79 12.66 23.93
C GLY A 10 16.16 12.13 25.32
N LYS A 11 17.15 11.21 25.38
CA LYS A 11 17.67 10.68 26.66
C LYS A 11 18.42 11.76 27.46
N ILE A 12 19.18 12.62 26.78
CA ILE A 12 19.90 13.73 27.43
C ILE A 12 18.92 14.72 28.07
N VAL A 13 17.84 15.09 27.37
CA VAL A 13 16.80 15.98 27.92
C VAL A 13 16.12 15.34 29.13
N GLN A 14 15.83 14.04 29.07
CA GLN A 14 15.23 13.32 30.20
C GLN A 14 16.16 13.27 31.41
N ILE A 15 17.46 13.02 31.22
CA ILE A 15 18.48 13.07 32.28
C ILE A 15 18.58 14.47 32.88
N LEU A 16 18.59 15.52 32.06
CA LEU A 16 18.61 16.92 32.51
C LEU A 16 17.37 17.25 33.35
N ILE A 17 16.17 16.83 32.92
CA ILE A 17 14.95 17.02 33.71
C ILE A 17 15.06 16.32 35.07
N THR A 18 15.51 15.06 35.10
CA THR A 18 15.70 14.30 36.34
C THR A 18 16.68 15.01 37.28
N ILE A 19 17.81 15.50 36.76
CA ILE A 19 18.81 16.24 37.53
C ILE A 19 18.20 17.53 38.12
N VAL A 20 17.51 18.32 37.29
CA VAL A 20 16.88 19.59 37.73
C VAL A 20 15.81 19.32 38.80
N VAL A 21 14.97 18.28 38.63
CA VAL A 21 13.96 17.89 39.64
C VAL A 21 14.61 17.41 40.93
N LEU A 22 15.71 16.65 40.86
CA LEU A 22 16.49 16.23 42.03
C LEU A 22 17.08 17.42 42.79
N PHE A 23 17.68 18.39 42.08
CA PHE A 23 18.21 19.61 42.69
C PHE A 23 17.10 20.45 43.34
N PHE A 24 15.92 20.52 42.72
CA PHE A 24 14.76 21.18 43.32
C PHE A 24 14.27 20.47 44.60
N GLY A 25 14.23 19.14 44.58
CA GLY A 25 13.90 18.35 45.77
C GLY A 25 14.90 18.55 46.92
N LEU A 26 16.20 18.60 46.60
CA LEU A 26 17.25 18.92 47.57
C LEU A 26 17.11 20.34 48.14
N TYR A 27 16.74 21.31 47.30
CA TYR A 27 16.44 22.69 47.73
C TYR A 27 15.28 22.74 48.74
N LEU A 28 14.18 22.01 48.48
CA LEU A 28 13.03 21.97 49.40
C LEU A 28 13.35 21.24 50.72
N ALA A 29 14.24 20.25 50.69
CA ALA A 29 14.54 19.40 51.84
C ALA A 29 15.67 19.93 52.75
N CYS A 30 16.43 20.95 52.33
CA CYS A 30 17.62 21.44 53.05
C CYS A 30 17.43 22.89 53.55
N PRO A 31 17.02 23.10 54.82
CA PRO A 31 16.76 24.43 55.39
C PRO A 31 17.98 25.36 55.33
N THR A 32 19.16 24.84 55.64
CA THR A 32 20.43 25.59 55.65
C THR A 32 20.80 26.18 54.29
N PHE A 33 20.46 25.48 53.19
CA PHE A 33 20.70 25.99 51.84
C PHE A 33 19.69 27.06 51.43
N ARG A 34 18.44 26.93 51.90
CA ARG A 34 17.39 27.92 51.71
C ARG A 34 17.70 29.22 52.46
N ASP A 35 18.16 29.11 53.71
CA ASP A 35 18.55 30.25 54.54
C ASP A 35 19.73 31.01 53.90
N TYR A 36 20.74 30.29 53.39
CA TYR A 36 21.86 30.88 52.63
C TYR A 36 21.40 31.66 51.39
N LEU A 37 20.46 31.14 50.60
CA LEU A 37 19.93 31.84 49.43
C LEU A 37 19.05 33.04 49.79
N SER A 38 18.33 32.96 50.92
CA SER A 38 17.56 34.07 51.49
C SER A 38 18.47 35.22 51.95
N GLU A 39 19.61 34.91 52.60
CA GLU A 39 20.66 35.87 52.94
C GLU A 39 21.24 36.58 51.70
N GLN A 40 21.32 35.86 50.57
CA GLN A 40 21.71 36.43 49.27
C GLN A 40 20.58 37.20 48.55
N LYS A 41 19.40 37.35 49.17
CA LYS A 41 18.18 38.00 48.63
C LYS A 41 17.55 37.31 47.40
N ILE A 42 17.70 35.99 47.27
CA ILE A 42 17.27 35.23 46.08
C ILE A 42 15.87 34.57 46.26
N ASP A 43 14.98 35.11 47.10
CA ASP A 43 14.04 34.26 47.85
C ASP A 43 12.57 34.11 47.35
N ALA A 44 12.25 34.40 46.09
CA ALA A 44 10.93 34.00 45.51
C ALA A 44 10.98 33.86 43.99
N ASN A 45 11.65 34.82 43.36
CA ASN A 45 11.89 34.83 41.91
C ASN A 45 12.75 33.64 41.47
N PHE A 46 13.58 33.09 42.35
CA PHE A 46 14.38 31.89 42.07
C PHE A 46 13.53 30.63 41.96
N VAL A 47 12.61 30.39 42.90
CA VAL A 47 11.67 29.25 42.86
C VAL A 47 10.78 29.35 41.63
N LEU A 48 10.26 30.55 41.33
CA LEU A 48 9.45 30.80 40.15
C LEU A 48 10.25 30.56 38.85
N GLY A 49 11.50 31.03 38.79
CA GLY A 49 12.40 30.78 37.67
C GLY A 49 12.74 29.30 37.49
N PHE A 50 12.96 28.57 38.59
CA PHE A 50 13.26 27.15 38.58
C PHE A 50 12.08 26.31 38.07
N LEU A 51 10.88 26.59 38.58
CA LEU A 51 9.64 25.96 38.09
C LEU A 51 9.42 26.27 36.60
N THR A 52 9.67 27.51 36.17
CA THR A 52 9.55 27.90 34.75
C THR A 52 10.51 27.09 33.86
N VAL A 53 11.75 26.89 34.29
CA VAL A 53 12.73 26.07 33.56
C VAL A 53 12.28 24.60 33.49
N ILE A 54 11.78 24.03 34.59
CA ILE A 54 11.23 22.66 34.60
C ILE A 54 10.06 22.57 33.61
N THR A 55 9.10 23.50 33.66
CA THR A 55 7.95 23.51 32.76
C THR A 55 8.38 23.64 31.30
N LEU A 56 9.36 24.49 30.99
CA LEU A 56 9.91 24.61 29.64
C LEU A 56 10.58 23.32 29.17
N MET A 57 11.39 22.67 30.01
CA MET A 57 12.05 21.42 29.67
C MET A 57 11.05 20.28 29.45
N VAL A 58 10.03 20.16 30.32
CA VAL A 58 8.94 19.18 30.16
C VAL A 58 8.15 19.46 28.90
N SER A 59 7.84 20.73 28.59
CA SER A 59 7.14 21.12 27.36
C SER A 59 7.94 20.78 26.10
N ILE A 60 9.26 21.02 26.11
CA ILE A 60 10.16 20.63 25.01
C ILE A 60 10.19 19.11 24.84
N TRP A 61 10.25 18.36 25.95
CA TRP A 61 10.24 16.90 25.93
C TRP A 61 8.93 16.34 25.37
N GLN A 62 7.78 16.83 25.86
CA GLN A 62 6.45 16.46 25.37
C GLN A 62 6.30 16.79 23.88
N ASN A 63 6.61 18.02 23.47
CA ASN A 63 6.53 18.43 22.05
C ASN A 63 7.43 17.56 21.15
N THR A 64 8.60 17.15 21.64
CA THR A 64 9.49 16.23 20.89
C THR A 64 8.89 14.82 20.77
N LYS A 65 8.27 14.30 21.85
CA LYS A 65 7.57 13.01 21.83
C LYS A 65 6.37 13.05 20.88
N ASP A 66 5.58 14.10 20.96
CA ASP A 66 4.38 14.31 20.13
C ASP A 66 4.75 14.44 18.65
N ARG A 67 5.76 15.25 18.30
CA ARG A 67 6.26 15.35 16.92
C ARG A 67 6.71 14.01 16.35
N LYS A 68 7.41 13.19 17.15
CA LYS A 68 7.85 11.86 16.73
C LYS A 68 6.67 10.92 16.51
N LEU A 69 5.67 10.97 17.40
CA LEU A 69 4.45 10.19 17.27
C LEU A 69 3.66 10.59 16.02
N THR A 70 3.42 11.90 15.82
CA THR A 70 2.74 12.43 14.63
C THR A 70 3.46 12.03 13.35
N TYR A 71 4.78 12.16 13.30
CA TYR A 71 5.55 11.73 12.12
C TYR A 71 5.36 10.23 11.83
N ASN A 72 5.47 9.38 12.85
CA ASN A 72 5.30 7.94 12.67
C ASN A 72 3.86 7.57 12.26
N MET A 73 2.85 8.23 12.83
CA MET A 73 1.45 8.06 12.45
C MET A 73 1.22 8.44 10.99
N ASN A 74 1.74 9.58 10.54
CA ASN A 74 1.63 10.01 9.15
C ASN A 74 2.32 9.04 8.18
N VAL A 75 3.47 8.47 8.56
CA VAL A 75 4.14 7.43 7.75
C VAL A 75 3.27 6.18 7.67
N TRP A 76 2.68 5.74 8.79
CA TRP A 76 1.79 4.59 8.79
C TRP A 76 0.53 4.81 7.95
N GLU A 77 -0.12 5.96 8.08
CA GLU A 77 -1.28 6.33 7.27
C GLU A 77 -0.93 6.34 5.79
N SER A 78 0.20 6.93 5.41
CA SER A 78 0.66 6.92 4.02
C SER A 78 0.89 5.50 3.49
N VAL A 79 1.57 4.63 4.25
CA VAL A 79 1.78 3.23 3.82
C VAL A 79 0.46 2.48 3.71
N ARG A 80 -0.45 2.68 4.66
CA ARG A 80 -1.78 2.04 4.66
C ARG A 80 -2.61 2.47 3.45
N ASP A 81 -2.71 3.77 3.21
CA ASP A 81 -3.57 4.31 2.16
C ASP A 81 -3.03 3.93 0.77
N ASN A 82 -1.72 4.01 0.56
CA ASN A 82 -1.09 3.51 -0.67
C ASN A 82 -1.23 1.99 -0.81
N GLY A 83 -1.11 1.23 0.29
CA GLY A 83 -1.34 -0.22 0.30
C GLY A 83 -2.78 -0.59 -0.10
N LEU A 84 -3.78 0.14 0.40
CA LEU A 84 -5.19 -0.05 0.03
C LEU A 84 -5.44 0.27 -1.44
N ALA A 85 -4.78 1.30 -1.98
CA ALA A 85 -4.87 1.64 -3.40
C ALA A 85 -4.32 0.49 -4.28
N ILE A 86 -3.17 -0.09 -3.91
CA ILE A 86 -2.59 -1.25 -4.60
C ILE A 86 -3.54 -2.45 -4.50
N ILE A 87 -4.03 -2.80 -3.30
CA ILE A 87 -4.96 -3.92 -3.10
C ILE A 87 -6.23 -3.77 -3.96
N SER A 88 -6.80 -2.57 -4.00
CA SER A 88 -7.99 -2.29 -4.82
C SER A 88 -7.72 -2.57 -6.31
N LYS A 89 -6.51 -2.27 -6.78
CA LYS A 89 -6.09 -2.50 -8.17
C LYS A 89 -5.76 -3.97 -8.45
N LEU A 90 -5.18 -4.70 -7.48
CA LEU A 90 -5.06 -6.16 -7.56
C LEU A 90 -6.42 -6.83 -7.76
N ILE A 91 -7.44 -6.39 -7.00
CA ILE A 91 -8.81 -6.89 -7.14
C ILE A 91 -9.37 -6.58 -8.53
N ALA A 92 -9.16 -5.37 -9.04
CA ALA A 92 -9.62 -4.98 -10.38
C ALA A 92 -8.96 -5.83 -11.48
N ILE A 93 -7.65 -6.11 -11.37
CA ILE A 93 -6.93 -7.00 -12.30
C ILE A 93 -7.55 -8.40 -12.29
N ARG A 94 -7.75 -8.97 -11.10
CA ARG A 94 -8.39 -10.29 -10.96
C ARG A 94 -9.81 -10.33 -11.52
N GLN A 95 -10.59 -9.27 -11.35
CA GLN A 95 -11.93 -9.19 -11.95
C GLN A 95 -11.84 -9.14 -13.48
N LYS A 96 -10.86 -8.42 -14.03
CA LYS A 96 -10.67 -8.31 -15.48
C LYS A 96 -10.23 -9.66 -16.09
N SER A 97 -9.35 -10.42 -15.42
CA SER A 97 -8.96 -11.76 -15.88
C SER A 97 -10.15 -12.74 -15.93
N ASP A 98 -10.99 -12.75 -14.89
CA ASP A 98 -12.24 -13.55 -14.85
C ASP A 98 -13.21 -13.15 -15.98
N ILE A 99 -13.38 -11.85 -16.23
CA ILE A 99 -14.21 -11.34 -17.33
C ILE A 99 -13.68 -11.81 -18.69
N ILE A 100 -12.36 -11.81 -18.91
CA ILE A 100 -11.75 -12.30 -20.15
C ILE A 100 -12.07 -13.80 -20.35
N VAL A 101 -11.89 -14.62 -19.31
CA VAL A 101 -12.21 -16.06 -19.38
C VAL A 101 -13.68 -16.28 -19.74
N LYS A 102 -14.59 -15.55 -19.09
CA LYS A 102 -16.04 -15.62 -19.38
C LYS A 102 -16.34 -15.23 -20.83
N THR A 103 -15.70 -14.18 -21.33
CA THR A 103 -15.91 -13.68 -22.69
C THR A 103 -15.46 -14.69 -23.74
N LEU A 104 -14.27 -15.29 -23.56
CA LEU A 104 -13.76 -16.35 -24.43
C LEU A 104 -14.70 -17.57 -24.47
N LYS A 105 -15.22 -17.99 -23.30
CA LYS A 105 -16.20 -19.08 -23.20
C LYS A 105 -17.51 -18.75 -23.91
N SER A 106 -18.03 -17.54 -23.73
CA SER A 106 -19.25 -17.11 -24.42
C SER A 106 -19.06 -17.03 -25.94
N HIS A 107 -17.88 -16.65 -26.42
CA HIS A 107 -17.53 -16.75 -27.84
C HIS A 107 -17.50 -18.19 -28.35
N HIS A 108 -16.93 -19.11 -27.57
CA HIS A 108 -16.91 -20.52 -27.92
C HIS A 108 -18.32 -21.11 -28.02
N GLU A 109 -19.20 -20.79 -27.07
CA GLU A 109 -20.61 -21.18 -27.13
C GLU A 109 -21.34 -20.55 -28.32
N ALA A 110 -21.09 -19.27 -28.62
CA ALA A 110 -21.70 -18.60 -29.75
C ALA A 110 -21.32 -19.22 -31.10
N ILE A 111 -20.06 -19.61 -31.26
CA ILE A 111 -19.57 -20.33 -32.45
C ILE A 111 -20.26 -21.70 -32.55
N LYS A 112 -20.26 -22.47 -31.46
CA LYS A 112 -20.86 -23.81 -31.41
C LYS A 112 -22.36 -23.80 -31.69
N ASN A 113 -23.07 -22.81 -31.16
CA ASN A 113 -24.53 -22.69 -31.24
C ASN A 113 -25.01 -21.84 -32.42
N LYS A 114 -24.09 -21.29 -33.23
CA LYS A 114 -24.42 -20.38 -34.36
C LYS A 114 -25.25 -19.18 -33.90
N GLN A 115 -24.82 -18.54 -32.84
CA GLN A 115 -25.46 -17.34 -32.28
C GLN A 115 -24.58 -16.13 -32.49
N VAL A 116 -25.19 -14.96 -32.64
CA VAL A 116 -24.47 -13.69 -32.66
C VAL A 116 -24.10 -13.32 -31.22
N PHE A 117 -22.82 -13.23 -30.94
CA PHE A 117 -22.34 -12.70 -29.67
C PHE A 117 -22.23 -11.16 -29.72
N MET A 118 -22.71 -10.50 -28.67
CA MET A 118 -22.50 -9.07 -28.44
C MET A 118 -21.69 -8.90 -27.15
N ASP A 119 -20.54 -8.22 -27.23
CA ASP A 119 -19.72 -7.94 -26.06
C ASP A 119 -20.40 -6.85 -25.22
N PHE A 120 -21.03 -7.24 -24.11
CA PHE A 120 -21.66 -6.30 -23.19
C PHE A 120 -20.68 -5.64 -22.20
N ASN A 121 -19.43 -6.09 -22.14
CA ASN A 121 -18.47 -5.73 -21.09
C ASN A 121 -17.31 -4.83 -21.59
N ASP A 122 -17.37 -4.35 -22.84
CA ASP A 122 -16.31 -3.56 -23.49
C ASP A 122 -14.91 -4.12 -23.22
N THR A 123 -14.76 -5.42 -23.49
CA THR A 123 -13.49 -6.13 -23.26
C THR A 123 -12.40 -5.77 -24.27
N LEU A 124 -12.72 -4.89 -25.23
CA LEU A 124 -11.84 -4.40 -26.29
C LEU A 124 -10.94 -3.22 -25.88
N SER A 125 -11.23 -2.53 -24.78
CA SER A 125 -10.39 -1.42 -24.31
C SER A 125 -9.12 -1.91 -23.59
N LYS A 126 -8.01 -1.98 -24.33
CA LYS A 126 -6.65 -2.13 -23.76
C LYS A 126 -6.19 -0.89 -22.99
N ARG A 127 -6.78 0.27 -23.29
CA ARG A 127 -6.34 1.57 -22.77
C ARG A 127 -6.59 1.72 -21.26
N ASP A 128 -7.68 1.14 -20.76
CA ASP A 128 -8.01 1.18 -19.32
C ASP A 128 -7.06 0.33 -18.47
N ILE A 129 -6.44 -0.68 -19.09
CA ILE A 129 -5.36 -1.46 -18.50
C ILE A 129 -4.12 -0.56 -18.45
N ASP A 130 -3.65 -0.07 -19.58
CA ASP A 130 -2.34 0.60 -19.66
C ASP A 130 -2.26 1.93 -18.84
N ASP A 131 -3.29 2.78 -18.84
CA ASP A 131 -3.27 4.08 -18.15
C ASP A 131 -3.54 3.94 -16.63
N GLY A 132 -4.37 2.97 -16.24
CA GLY A 132 -4.77 2.75 -14.85
C GLY A 132 -3.70 2.12 -13.97
N PHE A 133 -2.66 1.51 -14.56
CA PHE A 133 -1.62 0.78 -13.85
C PHE A 133 -0.34 1.57 -13.61
N GLN A 134 -0.02 2.60 -14.41
CA GLN A 134 1.22 3.38 -14.24
C GLN A 134 1.33 4.08 -12.88
N ILE A 135 0.23 4.66 -12.39
CA ILE A 135 0.19 5.33 -11.08
C ILE A 135 0.43 4.33 -9.95
N VAL A 136 -0.09 3.10 -10.09
CA VAL A 136 0.01 2.06 -9.07
C VAL A 136 1.40 1.43 -9.07
N THR A 137 2.02 1.31 -10.25
CA THR A 137 3.43 0.88 -10.38
C THR A 137 4.35 1.81 -9.59
N ALA A 138 4.13 3.13 -9.62
CA ALA A 138 4.93 4.07 -8.84
C ALA A 138 4.76 3.91 -7.32
N TYR A 139 3.53 3.62 -6.85
CA TYR A 139 3.28 3.35 -5.42
C TYR A 139 3.85 2.01 -4.98
N ALA A 140 3.73 0.97 -5.81
CA ALA A 140 4.36 -0.32 -5.57
C ALA A 140 5.88 -0.15 -5.45
N ASP A 141 6.52 0.56 -6.38
CA ASP A 141 7.97 0.76 -6.35
C ASP A 141 8.44 1.58 -5.13
N THR A 142 7.64 2.56 -4.70
CA THR A 142 8.00 3.43 -3.57
C THR A 142 7.82 2.73 -2.21
N TYR A 143 6.70 2.01 -2.02
CA TYR A 143 6.28 1.52 -0.71
C TYR A 143 6.36 0.00 -0.55
N PHE A 144 6.36 -0.76 -1.65
CA PHE A 144 6.28 -2.22 -1.71
C PHE A 144 7.17 -2.78 -2.82
N ARG A 145 8.40 -2.25 -2.94
CA ARG A 145 9.34 -2.59 -4.01
C ARG A 145 9.58 -4.10 -4.15
N GLU A 146 9.56 -4.81 -3.03
CA GLU A 146 9.65 -6.27 -2.98
C GLU A 146 8.53 -6.99 -3.75
N GLU A 147 7.39 -6.34 -3.96
CA GLU A 147 6.24 -6.89 -4.69
C GLU A 147 6.19 -6.43 -6.16
N CYS A 148 7.13 -5.59 -6.61
CA CYS A 148 7.14 -5.07 -8.00
C CYS A 148 7.30 -6.17 -9.05
N GLU A 149 8.02 -7.24 -8.74
CA GLU A 149 8.19 -8.36 -9.67
C GLU A 149 6.85 -9.07 -9.93
N GLY A 150 6.13 -9.44 -8.86
CA GLY A 150 4.80 -10.04 -8.96
C GLY A 150 3.78 -9.10 -9.62
N TRP A 151 3.86 -7.80 -9.34
CA TRP A 151 3.04 -6.79 -10.01
C TRP A 151 3.26 -6.80 -11.53
N ASN A 152 4.51 -6.71 -11.97
CA ASN A 152 4.86 -6.69 -13.39
C ASN A 152 4.51 -8.02 -14.08
N GLU A 153 4.75 -9.14 -13.40
CA GLU A 153 4.36 -10.47 -13.90
C GLU A 153 2.85 -10.54 -14.17
N MET A 154 2.04 -10.13 -13.20
CA MET A 154 0.59 -10.11 -13.33
C MET A 154 0.10 -9.17 -14.44
N LEU A 155 0.71 -7.99 -14.61
CA LEU A 155 0.40 -7.09 -15.72
C LEU A 155 0.71 -7.72 -17.09
N ASN A 156 1.87 -8.37 -17.22
CA ASN A 156 2.26 -9.05 -18.45
C ASN A 156 1.31 -10.20 -18.80
N LYS A 157 0.91 -10.99 -17.78
CA LYS A 157 -0.09 -12.05 -17.93
C LYS A 157 -1.44 -11.50 -18.39
N LEU A 158 -1.94 -10.46 -17.74
CA LEU A 158 -3.21 -9.81 -18.12
C LEU A 158 -3.16 -9.22 -19.54
N SER A 159 -2.05 -8.58 -19.91
CA SER A 159 -1.85 -8.01 -21.25
C SER A 159 -1.85 -9.07 -22.36
N THR A 160 -1.23 -10.23 -22.09
CA THR A 160 -1.26 -11.39 -23.00
C THR A 160 -2.68 -11.91 -23.16
N MET A 161 -3.39 -12.17 -22.05
CA MET A 161 -4.80 -12.62 -22.08
C MET A 161 -5.71 -11.63 -22.83
N ALA A 162 -5.53 -10.33 -22.60
CA ALA A 162 -6.31 -9.29 -23.28
C ALA A 162 -6.04 -9.28 -24.79
N THR A 163 -4.78 -9.49 -25.20
CA THR A 163 -4.40 -9.57 -26.61
C THR A 163 -5.06 -10.77 -27.29
N ASP A 164 -5.03 -11.94 -26.66
CA ASP A 164 -5.68 -13.14 -27.18
C ASP A 164 -7.19 -12.96 -27.29
N ASN A 165 -7.84 -12.39 -26.27
CA ASN A 165 -9.26 -12.07 -26.30
C ASN A 165 -9.63 -11.13 -27.44
N ILE A 166 -8.88 -10.03 -27.63
CA ILE A 166 -9.08 -9.10 -28.75
C ILE A 166 -8.95 -9.81 -30.10
N ASN A 167 -7.96 -10.71 -30.24
CA ASN A 167 -7.76 -11.45 -31.47
C ASN A 167 -8.93 -12.41 -31.76
N VAL A 168 -9.46 -13.10 -30.75
CA VAL A 168 -10.66 -13.94 -30.89
C VAL A 168 -11.87 -13.09 -31.29
N ILE A 169 -12.13 -11.99 -30.58
CA ILE A 169 -13.28 -11.11 -30.87
C ILE A 169 -13.22 -10.59 -32.30
N LYS A 170 -12.06 -10.08 -32.73
CA LYS A 170 -11.88 -9.57 -34.10
C LYS A 170 -12.07 -10.65 -35.15
N ASN A 171 -11.48 -11.83 -34.97
CA ASN A 171 -11.63 -12.93 -35.91
C ASN A 171 -13.07 -13.43 -35.98
N TYR A 172 -13.76 -13.51 -34.85
CA TYR A 172 -15.18 -13.86 -34.81
C TYR A 172 -16.03 -12.82 -35.56
N GLN A 173 -15.83 -11.52 -35.31
CA GLN A 173 -16.59 -10.45 -35.97
C GLN A 173 -16.36 -10.42 -37.49
N ILE A 174 -15.11 -10.52 -37.95
CA ILE A 174 -14.77 -10.51 -39.38
C ILE A 174 -15.40 -11.70 -40.11
N ASN A 175 -15.40 -12.86 -39.46
CA ASN A 175 -15.82 -14.11 -40.09
C ASN A 175 -17.26 -14.54 -39.71
N LEU A 176 -18.02 -13.67 -39.03
CA LEU A 176 -19.35 -13.98 -38.53
C LEU A 176 -20.26 -14.57 -39.60
N HIS A 177 -20.28 -13.98 -40.80
CA HIS A 177 -21.08 -14.45 -41.93
C HIS A 177 -20.69 -15.87 -42.39
N LEU A 178 -19.41 -16.21 -42.37
CA LEU A 178 -18.88 -17.55 -42.74
C LEU A 178 -19.15 -18.60 -41.66
N ILE A 179 -19.07 -18.20 -40.39
CA ILE A 179 -19.41 -19.04 -39.24
C ILE A 179 -20.91 -19.38 -39.29
N MET A 180 -21.74 -18.39 -39.62
CA MET A 180 -23.20 -18.54 -39.69
C MET A 180 -23.66 -19.29 -40.95
N SER A 181 -22.93 -19.24 -42.07
CA SER A 181 -23.31 -19.89 -43.33
C SER A 181 -23.20 -21.42 -43.33
N GLY A 182 -22.57 -22.02 -42.31
CA GLY A 182 -22.50 -23.49 -42.17
C GLY A 182 -21.60 -24.21 -43.18
N THR A 183 -20.80 -23.47 -43.93
CA THR A 183 -19.68 -23.98 -44.73
C THR A 183 -18.58 -24.52 -43.81
N ASN A 184 -17.76 -25.47 -44.26
CA ASN A 184 -16.54 -25.92 -43.55
C ASN A 184 -15.51 -24.78 -43.48
N PHE A 185 -15.80 -23.78 -42.65
CA PHE A 185 -14.98 -22.61 -42.40
C PHE A 185 -13.93 -22.96 -41.35
N THR A 186 -12.69 -22.63 -41.64
CA THR A 186 -11.56 -22.77 -40.70
C THR A 186 -10.93 -21.40 -40.48
N ASN A 187 -10.55 -21.11 -39.24
CA ASN A 187 -9.80 -19.91 -38.90
C ASN A 187 -8.74 -20.26 -37.85
N PRO A 188 -7.44 -20.07 -38.14
CA PRO A 188 -6.37 -20.50 -37.25
C PRO A 188 -6.47 -20.00 -35.81
N THR A 189 -7.11 -18.84 -35.56
CA THR A 189 -7.34 -18.30 -34.22
C THR A 189 -8.55 -18.94 -33.55
N LEU A 190 -9.68 -19.05 -34.27
CA LEU A 190 -10.91 -19.64 -33.72
C LEU A 190 -10.83 -21.16 -33.57
N ASP A 191 -10.06 -21.83 -34.43
CA ASP A 191 -9.79 -23.28 -34.36
C ASP A 191 -8.98 -23.64 -33.10
N LYS A 192 -8.25 -22.68 -32.53
CA LYS A 192 -7.47 -22.82 -31.28
C LYS A 192 -8.20 -22.28 -30.05
N LEU A 193 -9.49 -21.96 -30.15
CA LEU A 193 -10.21 -21.29 -29.07
C LEU A 193 -10.24 -22.12 -27.77
N ASP A 194 -10.32 -23.44 -27.86
CA ASP A 194 -10.25 -24.32 -26.69
C ASP A 194 -8.91 -24.21 -25.95
N GLU A 195 -7.80 -24.16 -26.70
CA GLU A 195 -6.46 -23.96 -26.14
C GLU A 195 -6.33 -22.57 -25.49
N ILE A 196 -6.85 -21.53 -26.16
CA ILE A 196 -6.85 -20.15 -25.65
C ILE A 196 -7.66 -20.06 -24.35
N ILE A 197 -8.84 -20.72 -24.26
CA ILE A 197 -9.64 -20.77 -23.03
C ILE A 197 -8.88 -21.48 -21.91
N ALA A 198 -8.29 -22.65 -22.18
CA ALA A 198 -7.54 -23.39 -21.17
C ALA A 198 -6.34 -22.60 -20.64
N ASN A 199 -5.61 -21.90 -21.54
CA ASN A 199 -4.53 -21.01 -21.16
C ASN A 199 -5.03 -19.82 -20.32
N ALA A 200 -6.15 -19.20 -20.72
CA ALA A 200 -6.75 -18.10 -19.98
C ALA A 200 -7.21 -18.49 -18.57
N GLU A 201 -7.81 -19.68 -18.40
CA GLU A 201 -8.19 -20.22 -17.08
C GLU A 201 -6.97 -20.47 -16.18
N LYS A 202 -5.90 -21.03 -16.76
CA LYS A 202 -4.64 -21.22 -16.04
C LYS A 202 -4.07 -19.87 -15.59
N THR A 203 -4.02 -18.90 -16.49
CA THR A 203 -3.49 -17.56 -16.19
C THR A 203 -4.34 -16.80 -15.18
N ASP A 204 -5.68 -16.91 -15.22
CA ASP A 204 -6.56 -16.33 -14.20
C ASP A 204 -6.26 -16.89 -12.80
N LYS A 205 -6.03 -18.21 -12.70
CA LYS A 205 -5.63 -18.84 -11.44
C LYS A 205 -4.28 -18.31 -10.93
N GLU A 206 -3.28 -18.22 -11.81
CA GLU A 206 -1.96 -17.67 -11.47
C GLU A 206 -2.06 -16.19 -11.01
N ILE A 207 -2.86 -15.37 -11.70
CA ILE A 207 -3.15 -13.98 -11.28
C ILE A 207 -3.80 -13.95 -9.89
N GLY A 208 -4.72 -14.89 -9.62
CA GLY A 208 -5.36 -15.05 -8.31
C GLY A 208 -4.38 -15.39 -7.19
N GLU A 209 -3.42 -16.27 -7.46
CA GLU A 209 -2.35 -16.66 -6.52
C GLU A 209 -1.42 -15.48 -6.21
N ILE A 210 -0.90 -14.80 -7.24
CA ILE A 210 -0.04 -13.61 -7.10
C ILE A 210 -0.78 -12.49 -6.34
N THR A 211 -2.04 -12.24 -6.69
CA THR A 211 -2.90 -11.25 -6.01
C THR A 211 -3.04 -11.55 -4.52
N GLY A 212 -3.24 -12.83 -4.17
CA GLY A 212 -3.38 -13.27 -2.78
C GLY A 212 -2.10 -13.06 -1.98
N GLU A 213 -0.96 -13.47 -2.54
CA GLU A 213 0.35 -13.32 -1.91
C GLU A 213 0.69 -11.84 -1.65
N MET A 214 0.60 -11.00 -2.69
CA MET A 214 0.89 -9.58 -2.59
C MET A 214 -0.02 -8.87 -1.58
N ARG A 215 -1.33 -9.16 -1.61
CA ARG A 215 -2.28 -8.59 -0.65
C ARG A 215 -1.88 -8.90 0.78
N ASN A 216 -1.52 -10.15 1.06
CA ASN A 216 -1.15 -10.58 2.41
C ASN A 216 0.12 -9.88 2.90
N LYS A 217 1.15 -9.78 2.05
CA LYS A 217 2.40 -9.08 2.39
C LYS A 217 2.19 -7.58 2.61
N ILE A 218 1.35 -6.92 1.80
CA ILE A 218 0.98 -5.52 1.99
C ILE A 218 0.30 -5.31 3.36
N ILE A 219 -0.65 -6.19 3.71
CA ILE A 219 -1.34 -6.15 5.02
C ILE A 219 -0.35 -6.39 6.16
N GLU A 220 0.51 -7.39 6.04
CA GLU A 220 1.53 -7.72 7.04
C GLU A 220 2.48 -6.54 7.28
N LYS A 221 2.99 -5.92 6.22
CA LYS A 221 3.87 -4.75 6.32
C LYS A 221 3.17 -3.56 6.99
N THR A 222 1.90 -3.32 6.64
CA THR A 222 1.08 -2.26 7.25
C THR A 222 0.86 -2.49 8.74
N ASN A 223 0.57 -3.74 9.13
CA ASN A 223 0.38 -4.13 10.53
C ASN A 223 1.69 -4.07 11.32
N SER A 224 2.80 -4.52 10.74
CA SER A 224 4.13 -4.46 11.36
C SER A 224 4.53 -3.03 11.71
N ILE A 225 4.20 -2.05 10.87
CA ILE A 225 4.45 -0.63 11.16
C ILE A 225 3.54 -0.15 12.30
N SER A 226 2.26 -0.52 12.28
CA SER A 226 1.31 -0.19 13.36
C SER A 226 1.78 -0.71 14.73
N ASP A 227 2.19 -1.97 14.78
CA ASP A 227 2.66 -2.61 16.01
C ASP A 227 3.95 -1.99 16.53
N LYS A 228 4.87 -1.61 15.64
CA LYS A 228 6.06 -0.83 16.02
C LYS A 228 5.70 0.53 16.60
N ILE A 229 4.64 1.18 16.13
CA ILE A 229 4.18 2.46 16.70
C ILE A 229 3.61 2.22 18.10
N LYS A 230 2.74 1.22 18.26
CA LYS A 230 2.14 0.83 19.55
C LYS A 230 3.19 0.44 20.60
N ASN A 231 4.20 -0.33 20.21
CA ASN A 231 5.26 -0.78 21.12
C ASN A 231 6.28 0.31 21.49
N ASN A 232 6.29 1.43 20.75
CA ASN A 232 7.20 2.58 21.00
C ASN A 232 6.47 3.81 21.59
N LEU A 233 5.19 3.67 21.96
CA LEU A 233 4.37 4.68 22.66
C LEU A 233 4.64 4.66 24.17
#